data_AF-A0A816B3J3-F1
#
_entry.id   AF-A0A816B3J3-F1
#
_cell.length_a   1.000
_cell.length_b   1.000
_cell.length_c   1.000
_cell.angle_alpha   90.00
_cell.angle_beta   90.00
_cell.angle_gamma   90.00
#
_symmetry.space_group_name_H-M   'P 1'
#
loop_
_entity.id
_entity.type
_entity.pdbx_description
1 polymer ?
#
loop_
_entity_poly.entity_id
_entity_poly.type
_entity_poly.pdbx_seq_one_letter_code
_entity_poly.pdbx_strand_id
1 'polypeptide(L)'
;MAIPSGSSNDGAGYEKFGLQLYNEISKSDGRNENVFLSPASMALAMSMCTAKAKNETLAQMLITMNYKSITDLNCTAQTVMEVILSADEGDIKLKLANRLYAQKNCQILNEY
;
A
#
# COMPACT_ATOMS: atom_id res chain seq x y z
N MET A 1 -4.62 25.50 7.03
CA MET A 1 -4.19 24.24 7.68
C MET A 1 -2.91 23.83 7.00
N ALA A 2 -1.76 24.08 7.65
CA ALA A 2 -0.45 23.87 7.05
C ALA A 2 -0.07 22.39 7.17
N ILE A 3 0.29 21.79 6.04
CA ILE A 3 0.94 20.48 5.96
C ILE A 3 2.27 20.60 6.73
N PRO A 4 2.58 19.74 7.71
CA PRO A 4 3.83 19.85 8.45
C PRO A 4 5.00 19.60 7.51
N SER A 5 5.80 20.63 7.28
CA SER A 5 7.09 20.55 6.61
C SER A 5 8.07 19.84 7.54
N GLY A 6 8.11 18.51 7.48
CA GLY A 6 8.97 17.72 8.34
C GLY A 6 8.73 16.21 8.25
N SER A 7 8.94 15.61 7.08
CA SER A 7 9.33 14.20 7.01
C SER A 7 10.17 14.00 5.75
N SER A 8 11.21 13.18 5.88
CA SER A 8 11.99 12.64 4.78
C SER A 8 11.11 12.12 3.64
N ASN A 9 11.73 11.98 2.47
CA ASN A 9 11.19 11.66 1.14
C ASN A 9 10.42 10.31 1.01
N ASP A 10 9.75 9.83 2.06
CA ASP A 10 9.27 8.45 2.23
C ASP A 10 7.80 8.26 1.78
N GLY A 11 7.01 9.35 1.72
CA GLY A 11 5.65 9.34 1.16
C GLY A 11 5.58 9.14 -0.36
N ALA A 12 6.69 9.33 -1.07
CA ALA A 12 6.75 9.22 -2.52
C ALA A 12 6.54 7.79 -3.05
N GLY A 13 6.73 6.76 -2.22
CA GLY A 13 6.65 5.36 -2.65
C GLY A 13 5.22 4.93 -3.01
N TYR A 14 4.26 5.15 -2.12
CA TYR A 14 2.83 4.86 -2.34
C TYR A 14 2.25 5.64 -3.51
N GLU A 15 2.63 6.92 -3.66
CA GLU A 15 2.22 7.75 -4.79
C GLU A 15 2.74 7.19 -6.13
N LYS A 16 4.04 6.91 -6.22
CA LYS A 16 4.66 6.33 -7.43
C LYS A 16 4.06 4.97 -7.78
N PHE A 17 3.88 4.11 -6.77
CA PHE A 17 3.21 2.82 -6.95
C PHE A 17 1.80 3.00 -7.52
N GLY A 18 1.01 3.94 -6.98
CA GLY A 18 -0.35 4.20 -7.46
C GLY A 18 -0.39 4.70 -8.90
N LEU A 19 0.51 5.60 -9.28
CA LEU A 19 0.63 6.10 -10.66
C LEU A 19 1.07 4.99 -11.63
N GLN A 20 2.04 4.16 -11.23
CA GLN A 20 2.49 3.01 -12.01
C GLN A 20 1.36 2.01 -12.21
N LEU A 21 0.63 1.67 -11.14
CA LEU A 21 -0.51 0.76 -11.17
C LEU A 21 -1.61 1.27 -12.11
N TYR A 22 -1.98 2.55 -11.99
CA TYR A 22 -2.97 3.16 -12.87
C TYR A 22 -2.56 3.10 -14.34
N ASN A 23 -1.29 3.39 -14.64
CA ASN A 23 -0.76 3.32 -16.00
C ASN A 23 -0.82 1.90 -16.58
N GLU A 24 -0.48 0.88 -15.79
CA GLU A 24 -0.53 -0.52 -16.26
C GLU A 24 -1.97 -0.99 -16.50
N ILE A 25 -2.92 -0.64 -15.62
CA ILE A 25 -4.34 -0.98 -15.81
C ILE A 25 -4.90 -0.25 -17.03
N SER A 26 -4.62 1.04 -17.18
CA SER A 26 -5.12 1.85 -18.29
C SER A 26 -4.58 1.45 -19.66
N LYS A 27 -3.45 0.74 -19.73
CA LYS A 27 -2.94 0.13 -20.97
C LYS A 27 -3.65 -1.17 -21.32
N SER A 28 -4.13 -1.89 -20.30
CA SER A 28 -4.66 -3.24 -20.39
C SER A 28 -6.17 -3.23 -20.68
N ASP A 29 -6.89 -2.30 -20.07
CA ASP A 29 -8.31 -2.08 -20.35
C ASP A 29 -8.46 -1.36 -21.70
N GLY A 30 -9.42 -1.79 -22.50
CA GLY A 30 -9.65 -1.25 -23.84
C GLY A 30 -9.72 0.28 -23.82
N ARG A 31 -9.06 0.94 -24.77
CA ARG A 31 -9.10 2.41 -24.92
C ARG A 31 -10.57 2.84 -24.91
N ASN A 32 -11.02 3.48 -23.82
CA ASN A 32 -12.35 4.08 -23.56
C ASN A 32 -13.18 3.46 -22.41
N GLU A 33 -12.63 2.60 -21.57
CA GLU A 33 -13.31 2.17 -20.34
C GLU A 33 -12.95 3.05 -19.12
N ASN A 34 -13.89 3.18 -18.18
CA ASN A 34 -13.67 3.92 -16.94
C ASN A 34 -12.80 3.11 -15.98
N VAL A 35 -11.74 3.72 -15.44
CA VAL A 35 -10.88 3.11 -14.42
C VAL A 35 -11.16 3.76 -13.07
N PHE A 36 -11.52 2.94 -12.08
CA PHE A 36 -11.70 3.37 -10.69
C PHE A 36 -11.01 2.39 -9.74
N LEU A 37 -10.05 2.87 -8.96
CA LEU A 37 -9.24 2.04 -8.07
C LEU A 37 -8.82 2.81 -6.82
N SER A 38 -8.48 2.07 -5.76
CA SER A 38 -7.93 2.61 -4.51
C SER A 38 -6.46 2.20 -4.39
N PRO A 39 -5.50 3.05 -4.81
CA PRO A 39 -4.09 2.71 -4.75
C PRO A 39 -3.63 2.47 -3.31
N ALA A 40 -4.13 3.27 -2.37
CA ALA A 40 -3.80 3.15 -0.95
C ALA A 40 -4.22 1.80 -0.36
N SER A 41 -5.41 1.29 -0.71
CA SER A 41 -5.87 -0.02 -0.23
C SER A 41 -4.96 -1.15 -0.72
N MET A 42 -4.60 -1.13 -2.01
CA MET A 42 -3.72 -2.13 -2.61
C MET A 42 -2.30 -2.04 -2.07
N ALA A 43 -1.78 -0.82 -1.90
CA ALA A 43 -0.47 -0.58 -1.31
C ALA A 43 -0.38 -1.10 0.14
N LEU A 44 -1.41 -0.86 0.96
CA LEU A 44 -1.48 -1.37 2.33
C LEU A 44 -1.51 -2.91 2.36
N ALA A 45 -2.29 -3.54 1.47
CA ALA A 45 -2.30 -4.99 1.34
C ALA A 45 -0.92 -5.54 0.94
N MET A 46 -0.26 -4.88 -0.02
CA MET A 46 1.09 -5.25 -0.46
C MET A 46 2.14 -5.02 0.64
N SER A 47 2.02 -3.98 1.45
CA SER A 47 2.89 -3.76 2.62
C SER A 47 2.80 -4.92 3.61
N MET A 48 1.60 -5.42 3.90
CA MET A 48 1.43 -6.60 4.77
C MET A 48 2.11 -7.84 4.19
N CYS A 49 1.99 -8.07 2.89
CA CYS A 49 2.68 -9.16 2.21
C CYS A 49 4.20 -8.98 2.20
N THR A 50 4.69 -7.73 2.08
CA THR A 50 6.11 -7.41 1.97
C THR A 50 6.84 -7.55 3.30
N ALA A 51 6.16 -7.26 4.43
CA ALA A 51 6.75 -7.21 5.77
C ALA A 51 7.55 -8.46 6.17
N LYS A 52 7.25 -9.60 5.56
CA LYS A 52 7.90 -10.90 5.86
C LYS A 52 8.34 -11.67 4.61
N ALA A 53 8.28 -11.03 3.44
CA ALA A 53 8.93 -11.56 2.25
C ALA A 53 10.44 -11.67 2.51
N LYS A 54 11.11 -12.62 1.84
CA LYS A 54 12.55 -12.85 2.00
C LYS A 54 13.23 -12.90 0.62
N ASN A 55 14.54 -12.67 0.62
CA ASN A 55 15.41 -12.83 -0.55
C ASN A 55 14.87 -12.06 -1.78
N GLU A 56 14.83 -12.72 -2.93
CA GLU A 56 14.41 -12.13 -4.21
C GLU A 56 12.96 -11.62 -4.17
N THR A 57 12.05 -12.34 -3.49
CA THR A 57 10.66 -11.90 -3.33
C THR A 57 10.60 -10.53 -2.65
N LEU A 58 11.36 -10.36 -1.55
CA LEU A 58 11.43 -9.08 -0.85
C LEU A 58 12.01 -7.99 -1.75
N ALA A 59 13.11 -8.29 -2.45
CA ALA A 59 13.79 -7.33 -3.30
C ALA A 59 12.85 -6.81 -4.40
N GLN A 60 12.13 -7.70 -5.09
CA GLN A 60 11.18 -7.31 -6.14
C GLN A 60 10.01 -6.50 -5.57
N MET A 61 9.44 -6.92 -4.43
CA MET A 61 8.35 -6.18 -3.80
C MET A 61 8.76 -4.75 -3.39
N LEU A 62 9.95 -4.58 -2.80
CA LEU A 62 10.46 -3.26 -2.44
C LEU A 62 10.71 -2.37 -3.67
N ILE A 63 11.26 -2.93 -4.75
CA ILE A 63 11.46 -2.22 -6.03
C ILE A 63 10.11 -1.74 -6.59
N THR A 64 9.12 -2.64 -6.69
CA THR A 64 7.78 -2.31 -7.19
C THR A 64 7.08 -1.27 -6.33
N MET A 65 7.24 -1.36 -5.01
CA MET A 65 6.64 -0.41 -4.07
C MET A 65 7.44 0.91 -3.98
N ASN A 66 8.58 1.02 -4.67
CA ASN A 66 9.48 2.17 -4.66
C ASN A 66 10.08 2.49 -3.27
N TYR A 67 10.42 1.46 -2.48
CA TYR A 67 11.07 1.58 -1.17
C TYR A 67 12.45 0.92 -1.14
N LYS A 68 13.32 1.43 -0.26
CA LYS A 68 14.66 0.86 -0.04
C LYS A 68 14.70 -0.15 1.11
N SER A 69 13.77 -0.06 2.05
CA SER A 69 13.71 -0.92 3.22
C SER A 69 12.27 -1.23 3.64
N ILE A 70 12.09 -2.33 4.37
CA ILE A 70 10.81 -2.69 4.99
C ILE A 70 10.41 -1.65 6.04
N THR A 71 11.37 -1.08 6.76
CA THR A 71 11.11 -0.09 7.80
C THR A 71 10.42 1.14 7.23
N ASP A 72 10.95 1.71 6.14
CA ASP A 72 10.37 2.91 5.51
C ASP A 72 8.97 2.62 4.94
N LEU A 73 8.80 1.44 4.35
CA LEU A 73 7.51 0.95 3.84
C LEU A 73 6.47 0.85 4.96
N ASN A 74 6.84 0.26 6.10
CA ASN A 74 5.96 0.07 7.24
C ASN A 74 5.61 1.40 7.93
N CYS A 75 6.57 2.31 8.09
CA CYS A 75 6.31 3.65 8.59
C CYS A 75 5.29 4.39 7.72
N THR A 76 5.46 4.33 6.40
CA THR A 76 4.50 4.94 5.46
C THR A 76 3.12 4.28 5.57
N ALA A 77 3.07 2.95 5.60
CA ALA A 77 1.82 2.20 5.74
C ALA A 77 1.06 2.57 7.02
N GLN A 78 1.77 2.71 8.14
CA GLN A 78 1.18 3.13 9.41
C GLN A 78 0.58 4.54 9.32
N THR A 79 1.35 5.52 8.82
CA THR A 79 0.87 6.90 8.64
C THR A 79 -0.38 6.96 7.76
N VAL A 80 -0.40 6.22 6.64
CA VAL A 80 -1.56 6.18 5.74
C VAL A 80 -2.76 5.54 6.43
N MET A 81 -2.57 4.48 7.20
CA MET A 81 -3.65 3.84 7.95
C MET A 81 -4.25 4.80 9.00
N GLU A 82 -3.42 5.53 9.74
CA GLU A 82 -3.87 6.52 10.73
C GLU A 82 -4.68 7.65 10.09
N VAL A 83 -4.24 8.15 8.91
CA VAL A 83 -4.98 9.16 8.14
C VAL A 83 -6.33 8.62 7.64
N ILE A 84 -6.38 7.38 7.16
CA ILE A 84 -7.63 6.77 6.67
C ILE A 84 -8.61 6.55 7.82
N LEU A 85 -8.13 6.08 8.98
CA LEU A 85 -8.98 5.84 10.14
C LEU A 85 -9.53 7.12 10.75
N SER A 86 -8.73 8.20 10.79
CA SER A 86 -9.19 9.51 11.29
C SER A 86 -10.15 10.22 10.34
N ALA A 87 -10.18 9.86 9.05
CA ALA A 87 -11.11 10.46 8.09
C ALA A 87 -12.59 10.08 8.33
N ASP A 88 -12.88 8.97 9.02
CA ASP A 88 -14.24 8.53 9.34
C ASP A 88 -14.85 9.32 10.52
N GLU A 89 -14.07 10.20 11.18
CA GLU A 89 -14.53 11.09 12.26
C GLU A 89 -15.20 12.37 11.74
N GLY A 90 -15.17 12.63 10.43
CA GLY A 90 -15.77 13.81 9.78
C GLY A 90 -17.06 13.50 8.99
N ASP A 91 -17.42 14.40 8.06
CA ASP A 91 -18.58 14.23 7.17
C ASP A 91 -18.36 13.18 6.05
N ILE A 92 -17.19 12.53 6.03
CA ILE A 92 -16.79 11.56 5.01
C ILE A 92 -16.95 10.16 5.59
N LYS A 93 -17.71 9.31 4.89
CA LYS A 93 -17.79 7.87 5.20
C LYS A 93 -16.72 7.13 4.42
N LEU A 94 -15.62 6.79 5.08
CA LEU A 94 -14.52 6.05 4.46
C LEU A 94 -14.29 4.72 5.20
N LYS A 95 -14.44 3.61 4.48
CA LYS A 95 -14.24 2.27 5.03
C LYS A 95 -13.17 1.52 4.26
N LEU A 96 -12.24 0.91 4.98
CA LEU A 96 -11.16 0.10 4.43
C LEU A 96 -11.23 -1.32 5.00
N ALA A 97 -11.10 -2.33 4.14
CA ALA A 97 -11.12 -3.73 4.55
C ALA A 97 -10.03 -4.52 3.81
N ASN A 98 -8.86 -4.66 4.44
CA ASN A 98 -7.75 -5.47 3.94
C ASN A 98 -7.62 -6.76 4.77
N ARG A 99 -7.54 -7.92 4.12
CA ARG A 99 -7.38 -9.22 4.80
C ARG A 99 -6.55 -10.18 3.95
N LEU A 100 -5.64 -10.91 4.61
CA LEU A 100 -4.93 -12.04 4.03
C LEU A 100 -5.66 -13.35 4.39
N TYR A 101 -5.84 -14.22 3.39
CA TYR A 101 -6.41 -15.56 3.57
C TYR A 101 -5.34 -16.60 3.25
N ALA A 102 -4.92 -17.36 4.25
CA ALA A 102 -4.00 -18.48 4.08
C ALA A 102 -4.76 -19.81 4.00
N GLN A 103 -4.20 -20.79 3.29
CA GLN A 103 -4.75 -22.14 3.25
C GLN A 103 -4.66 -22.78 4.65
N LYS A 104 -5.68 -23.55 5.05
CA LYS A 104 -5.77 -24.14 6.41
C LYS A 104 -4.58 -25.04 6.79
N ASN A 105 -3.92 -25.64 5.81
CA ASN A 105 -2.75 -26.51 5.99
C ASN A 105 -1.42 -25.73 6.00
N CYS A 106 -1.44 -24.42 5.75
CA CYS A 106 -0.27 -23.56 5.92
C CYS A 106 -0.24 -23.02 7.35
N GLN A 107 0.84 -23.27 8.07
CA GLN A 107 1.03 -22.69 9.40
C GLN A 107 1.53 -21.25 9.25
N ILE A 108 0.77 -20.31 9.80
CA ILE A 108 1.22 -18.93 10.01
C ILE A 108 2.07 -18.96 11.28
N LEU A 109 3.34 -18.54 11.18
CA LEU A 109 4.24 -18.40 12.32
C LEU A 109 3.70 -17.37 13.34
N ASN A 110 3.89 -17.58 14.64
CA ASN A 110 3.37 -16.65 15.66
C ASN A 110 4.07 -15.28 15.67
N GLU A 111 5.22 -15.18 15.02
CA GLU A 111 5.98 -13.93 14.86
C GLU A 111 5.48 -13.05 13.70
N TYR A 112 4.36 -13.43 13.06
CA TYR A 112 3.63 -12.64 12.06
C TYR A 112 2.72 -11.60 12.69
#